data_AF-A0A932U3V4-F1
#
_entry.id   AF-A0A932U3V4-F1
#
_cell.length_a   1.000
_cell.length_b   1.000
_cell.length_c   1.000
_cell.angle_alpha   90.00
_cell.angle_beta   90.00
_cell.angle_gamma   90.00
#
_symmetry.space_group_name_H-M   'P 1'
#
loop_
_entity.id
_entity.type
_entity.pdbx_description
1 polymer ?
#
loop_
_entity_poly.entity_id
_entity_poly.type
_entity_poly.pdbx_seq_one_letter_code
_entity_poly.pdbx_strand_id
1 'polypeptide(L)'
;MSDARHLNRILDDCLDRVLFRGESVESCLARHPQQAAELEPLLRAAVLTRQALASQPQPEWKAQARLRLGQALEQHRRLAGRRGWARGLWRSPRWAAAAAAALVVALLAGAGSGTVAASASSVPNEPLYGVKRKAEAVRLFFSLGEDSKATVYADLADRRLVEMASMTEAGRPREVELLGQDL
;
A
#
# COMPACT_ATOMS: atom_id res chain seq x y z
N MET A 1 54.29 13.89 -4.82
CA MET A 1 53.08 14.49 -4.19
C MET A 1 53.11 16.01 -4.08
N SER A 2 54.28 16.67 -3.99
CA SER A 2 54.36 18.15 -3.97
C SER A 2 54.08 18.77 -5.35
N ASP A 3 54.65 18.20 -6.41
CA ASP A 3 54.57 18.76 -7.77
C ASP A 3 53.16 18.75 -8.36
N ALA A 4 52.41 17.66 -8.22
CA ALA A 4 51.02 17.62 -8.69
C ALA A 4 50.11 18.66 -8.02
N ARG A 5 50.33 18.94 -6.73
CA ARG A 5 49.60 19.99 -6.01
C ARG A 5 50.04 21.39 -6.45
N HIS A 6 51.32 21.54 -6.80
CA HIS A 6 51.84 22.81 -7.31
C HIS A 6 51.28 23.12 -8.70
N LEU A 7 51.30 22.13 -9.61
CA LEU A 7 50.71 22.25 -10.95
C LEU A 7 49.22 22.59 -10.89
N ASN A 8 48.45 21.90 -10.04
CA ASN A 8 47.01 22.18 -9.90
C ASN A 8 46.74 23.62 -9.46
N ARG A 9 47.53 24.18 -8.53
CA ARG A 9 47.37 25.59 -8.14
C ARG A 9 47.66 26.56 -9.29
N ILE A 10 48.67 26.26 -10.10
CA ILE A 10 48.98 27.07 -11.28
C ILE A 10 47.86 26.97 -12.31
N LEU A 11 47.36 25.76 -12.54
CA LEU A 11 46.23 25.51 -13.44
C LEU A 11 44.98 26.28 -12.98
N ASP A 12 44.65 26.23 -11.69
CA ASP A 12 43.49 26.94 -11.14
C ASP A 12 43.60 28.47 -11.35
N ASP A 13 44.77 29.08 -11.06
CA ASP A 13 44.99 30.51 -11.33
C ASP A 13 44.91 30.84 -12.84
N CYS A 14 45.46 29.97 -13.68
CA CYS A 14 45.37 30.14 -15.14
C CYS A 14 43.94 30.01 -15.66
N LEU A 15 43.16 29.05 -15.17
CA LEU A 15 41.75 28.88 -15.54
C LEU A 15 40.94 30.12 -15.14
N ASP A 16 41.19 30.66 -13.95
CA ASP A 16 40.47 31.85 -13.49
C ASP A 16 40.73 33.06 -14.41
N ARG A 17 41.99 33.27 -14.79
CA ARG A 17 42.38 34.37 -15.67
C ARG A 17 41.89 34.20 -17.10
N VAL A 18 42.09 33.02 -17.68
CA VAL A 18 41.72 32.75 -19.08
C VAL A 18 40.21 32.73 -19.24
N LEU A 19 39.49 32.09 -18.33
CA LEU A 19 38.04 31.95 -18.45
C LEU A 19 37.33 33.22 -17.96
N PHE A 20 37.66 33.77 -16.79
CA PHE A 20 36.86 34.88 -16.23
C PHE A 20 37.41 36.27 -16.55
N ARG A 21 38.73 36.43 -16.72
CA ARG A 21 39.36 37.74 -17.00
C ARG A 21 39.67 37.97 -18.47
N GLY A 22 39.51 36.97 -19.32
CA GLY A 22 39.72 37.08 -20.77
C GLY A 22 41.19 37.13 -21.19
N GLU A 23 42.12 36.69 -20.33
CA GLU A 23 43.52 36.54 -20.73
C GLU A 23 43.68 35.40 -21.75
N SER A 24 44.67 35.50 -22.64
CA SER A 24 44.95 34.43 -23.60
C SER A 24 45.69 33.26 -22.94
N VAL A 25 45.55 32.05 -23.51
CA VAL A 25 46.25 30.85 -23.02
C VAL A 25 47.77 31.06 -23.08
N GLU A 26 48.26 31.69 -24.15
CA GLU A 26 49.67 31.99 -24.40
C GLU A 26 50.26 32.89 -23.31
N SER A 27 49.49 33.86 -22.80
CA SER A 27 49.90 34.73 -21.69
C SER A 27 50.11 33.95 -20.39
N CYS A 28 49.30 32.90 -20.15
CA CYS A 28 49.48 32.07 -18.96
C CYS A 28 50.67 31.11 -19.11
N LEU A 29 50.87 30.55 -20.31
CA LEU A 29 52.02 29.69 -20.60
C LEU A 29 53.36 30.45 -20.51
N ALA A 30 53.40 31.71 -20.94
CA ALA A 30 54.59 32.56 -20.85
C ALA A 30 55.02 32.84 -19.39
N ARG A 31 54.07 32.87 -18.44
CA ARG A 31 54.34 33.05 -17.00
C ARG A 31 54.83 31.78 -16.31
N HIS A 32 54.50 30.62 -16.87
CA HIS A 32 54.84 29.30 -16.32
C HIS A 32 55.53 28.42 -17.37
N PRO A 33 56.71 28.83 -17.90
CA PRO A 33 57.37 28.14 -19.00
C PRO A 33 57.82 26.72 -18.64
N GLN A 34 58.10 26.46 -17.35
CA GLN A 34 58.51 25.14 -16.85
C GLN A 34 57.37 24.11 -16.90
N GLN A 35 56.12 24.55 -16.76
CA GLN A 35 54.92 23.71 -16.74
C GLN A 35 54.10 23.83 -18.04
N ALA A 36 54.59 24.60 -19.02
CA ALA A 36 53.82 24.94 -20.22
C ALA A 36 53.34 23.70 -21.00
N ALA A 37 54.20 22.69 -21.14
CA ALA A 37 53.88 21.45 -21.84
C ALA A 37 52.71 20.67 -21.20
N GLU A 38 52.56 20.74 -19.87
CA GLU A 38 51.47 20.09 -19.14
C GLU A 38 50.20 20.96 -19.07
N LEU A 39 50.35 22.29 -18.98
CA LEU A 39 49.24 23.23 -18.86
C LEU A 39 48.50 23.48 -20.18
N GLU A 40 49.21 23.52 -21.32
CA GLU A 40 48.64 23.84 -22.62
C GLU A 40 47.41 22.98 -23.01
N PRO A 41 47.47 21.63 -22.96
CA PRO A 41 46.32 20.81 -23.34
C PRO A 41 45.13 21.00 -22.40
N LEU A 42 45.37 21.18 -21.09
CA LEU A 42 44.33 21.37 -20.08
C LEU A 42 43.59 22.71 -20.28
N LEU A 43 44.34 23.79 -20.51
CA LEU A 43 43.76 25.11 -20.74
C LEU A 43 42.97 25.16 -22.06
N ARG A 44 43.49 24.56 -23.14
CA ARG A 44 42.77 24.47 -24.41
C ARG A 44 41.47 23.68 -24.28
N ALA A 45 41.49 22.55 -23.58
CA ALA A 45 40.29 21.75 -23.32
C ALA A 45 39.23 22.55 -22.53
N ALA A 46 39.65 23.31 -21.52
CA ALA A 46 38.75 24.15 -20.74
C ALA A 46 38.10 25.25 -21.60
N VAL A 47 38.87 25.91 -22.47
CA VAL A 47 38.35 26.93 -23.40
C VAL A 47 37.33 26.33 -24.37
N LEU A 48 37.65 25.19 -24.99
CA LEU A 48 36.72 24.51 -25.90
C LEU A 48 35.42 24.09 -25.20
N THR A 49 35.54 23.57 -23.98
CA THR A 49 34.39 23.16 -23.18
C THR A 49 33.50 24.36 -22.84
N ARG A 50 34.11 25.49 -22.46
CA ARG A 50 33.38 26.73 -22.18
C ARG A 50 32.66 27.24 -23.43
N GLN A 51 33.31 27.21 -24.59
CA GLN A 51 32.68 27.62 -25.86
C GLN A 51 31.49 26.71 -26.21
N ALA A 52 31.65 25.40 -26.04
CA ALA A 52 30.58 24.44 -26.25
C ALA A 52 29.40 24.67 -25.29
N LEU A 53 29.66 24.92 -24.00
CA LEU A 53 28.63 25.22 -23.00
C LEU A 53 27.99 26.60 -23.18
N ALA A 54 28.74 27.57 -23.72
CA ALA A 54 28.23 28.90 -24.04
C ALA A 54 27.26 28.88 -25.23
N SER A 55 27.25 27.81 -26.03
CA SER A 55 26.21 27.60 -27.04
C SER A 55 24.87 27.40 -26.32
N GLN A 56 24.09 28.49 -26.25
CA GLN A 56 22.77 28.42 -25.64
C GLN A 56 21.89 27.46 -26.47
N PRO A 57 21.13 26.56 -25.83
CA PRO A 57 20.18 25.75 -26.55
C PRO A 57 19.19 26.67 -27.25
N GLN A 58 18.92 26.37 -28.52
CA GLN A 58 18.04 27.20 -29.35
C GLN A 58 16.71 27.47 -28.61
N PRO A 59 16.15 28.68 -28.74
CA PRO A 59 14.94 29.08 -28.04
C PRO A 59 13.76 28.11 -28.31
N GLU A 60 13.71 27.50 -29.50
CA GLU A 60 12.72 26.48 -29.86
C GLU A 60 12.83 25.20 -29.00
N TRP A 61 14.06 24.74 -28.73
CA TRP A 61 14.29 23.58 -27.86
C TRP A 61 13.84 23.86 -26.42
N LYS A 62 14.11 25.07 -25.90
CA LYS A 62 13.65 25.49 -24.56
C LYS A 62 12.12 25.51 -24.49
N ALA A 63 11.44 26.00 -25.54
CA ALA A 63 9.98 26.01 -25.60
C ALA A 63 9.41 24.59 -25.62
N GLN A 64 9.95 23.70 -26.45
CA GLN A 64 9.53 22.29 -26.52
C GLN A 64 9.78 21.56 -25.19
N ALA A 65 10.92 21.79 -24.53
CA ALA A 65 11.22 21.20 -23.24
C ALA A 65 10.22 21.62 -22.16
N ARG A 66 9.83 22.90 -22.12
CA ARG A 66 8.81 23.43 -21.20
C ARG A 66 7.45 22.77 -21.44
N LEU A 67 7.04 22.63 -22.70
CA LEU A 67 5.79 21.96 -23.06
C LEU A 67 5.78 20.50 -22.59
N ARG A 68 6.84 19.74 -22.87
CA ARG A 68 6.96 18.34 -22.44
C ARG A 68 6.93 18.18 -20.91
N LEU A 69 7.63 19.06 -20.20
CA LEU A 69 7.61 19.07 -18.73
C LEU A 69 6.22 19.37 -18.18
N GLY A 70 5.53 20.37 -18.75
CA GLY A 70 4.16 20.70 -18.37
C GLY A 70 3.20 19.52 -18.55
N GLN A 71 3.29 18.83 -19.69
CA GLN A 71 2.48 17.64 -19.97
C GLN A 71 2.75 16.50 -18.99
N ALA A 72 4.02 16.22 -18.69
CA ALA A 72 4.39 15.17 -17.72
C ALA A 72 3.87 15.50 -16.30
N LEU A 73 3.99 16.76 -15.87
CA LEU A 73 3.49 17.20 -14.56
C LEU A 73 1.96 17.10 -14.47
N GLU A 74 1.25 17.42 -15.55
CA GLU A 74 -0.21 17.33 -15.57
C GLU A 74 -0.69 15.87 -15.50
N GLN A 75 -0.02 14.95 -16.21
CA GLN A 75 -0.28 13.51 -16.11
C GLN A 75 -0.08 13.00 -14.67
N HIS A 76 1.02 13.39 -14.03
CA HIS A 76 1.27 13.04 -12.63
C HIS A 76 0.22 13.62 -11.67
N ARG A 77 -0.23 14.87 -11.87
CA ARG A 77 -1.28 15.49 -11.06
C ARG A 77 -2.62 14.77 -11.17
N ARG A 78 -3.02 14.35 -12.38
CA ARG A 78 -4.28 13.60 -12.59
C ARG A 78 -4.28 12.28 -11.82
N LEU A 79 -3.17 11.55 -11.85
CA LEU A 79 -3.02 10.29 -11.11
C LEU A 79 -2.94 10.51 -9.59
N ALA A 80 -2.24 11.56 -9.15
CA ALA A 80 -2.14 11.91 -7.74
C ALA A 80 -3.49 12.38 -7.15
N GLY A 81 -4.26 13.17 -7.89
CA GLY A 81 -5.61 13.60 -7.50
C GLY A 81 -6.56 12.42 -7.30
N ARG A 82 -6.53 11.43 -8.20
CA ARG A 82 -7.29 10.17 -8.08
C ARG A 82 -6.82 9.26 -6.95
N ARG A 83 -5.61 9.40 -6.42
CA ARG A 83 -5.15 8.69 -5.21
C ARG A 83 -5.37 9.50 -3.93
N GLY A 84 -5.54 10.81 -4.04
CA GLY A 84 -5.82 11.72 -2.93
C GLY A 84 -7.23 11.57 -2.39
N TRP A 85 -8.25 11.57 -3.26
CA TRP A 85 -9.66 11.45 -2.85
C TRP A 85 -9.95 10.09 -2.19
N ALA A 86 -9.47 8.98 -2.77
CA ALA A 86 -9.68 7.65 -2.22
C ALA A 86 -9.02 7.47 -0.84
N ARG A 87 -7.82 8.03 -0.64
CA ARG A 87 -7.15 8.05 0.68
C ARG A 87 -7.83 8.99 1.67
N GLY A 88 -8.38 10.12 1.22
CA GLY A 88 -9.13 11.05 2.07
C GLY A 88 -10.46 10.46 2.54
N LEU A 89 -11.14 9.70 1.68
CA LEU A 89 -12.39 9.03 2.02
C LEU A 89 -12.17 7.91 3.05
N TRP A 90 -11.15 7.05 2.82
CA TRP A 90 -10.81 5.96 3.75
C TRP A 90 -10.19 6.41 5.08
N ARG A 91 -9.60 7.61 5.16
CA ARG A 91 -9.06 8.15 6.42
C ARG A 91 -10.08 8.95 7.22
N SER A 92 -11.29 9.17 6.71
CA SER A 92 -12.28 9.95 7.43
C SER A 92 -13.02 9.09 8.47
N PRO A 93 -13.08 9.52 9.75
CA PRO A 93 -13.67 8.73 10.84
C PRO A 93 -15.17 8.48 10.65
N ARG A 94 -15.83 9.28 9.79
CA ARG A 94 -17.25 9.13 9.45
C ARG A 94 -17.56 7.84 8.69
N TRP A 95 -16.65 7.38 7.82
CA TRP A 95 -16.85 6.13 7.08
C TRP A 95 -16.60 4.91 7.97
N ALA A 96 -15.63 4.98 8.88
CA ALA A 96 -15.43 3.96 9.89
C ALA A 96 -16.66 3.84 10.81
N ALA A 97 -17.23 4.97 11.25
CA ALA A 97 -18.45 4.99 12.05
C ALA A 97 -19.67 4.45 11.28
N ALA A 98 -19.83 4.82 10.00
CA ALA A 98 -20.91 4.31 9.16
C ALA A 98 -20.78 2.80 8.89
N ALA A 99 -19.56 2.31 8.64
CA ALA A 99 -19.29 0.89 8.47
C ALA A 99 -19.54 0.09 9.76
N ALA A 100 -19.11 0.63 10.91
CA ALA A 100 -19.37 0.02 12.22
C ALA A 100 -20.87 -0.01 12.53
N ALA A 101 -21.60 1.08 12.28
CA ALA A 101 -23.05 1.14 12.44
C ALA A 101 -23.77 0.16 11.51
N ALA A 102 -23.35 0.07 10.24
CA ALA A 102 -23.90 -0.91 9.29
C ALA A 102 -23.63 -2.35 9.72
N LEU A 103 -22.44 -2.64 10.28
CA LEU A 103 -22.10 -3.95 10.83
C LEU A 103 -22.98 -4.29 12.04
N VAL A 104 -23.18 -3.34 12.96
CA VAL A 104 -24.08 -3.52 14.12
C VAL A 104 -25.52 -3.74 13.66
N VAL A 105 -26.01 -2.96 12.69
CA VAL A 105 -27.34 -3.17 12.12
C VAL A 105 -27.45 -4.53 11.43
N ALA A 106 -26.42 -4.97 10.69
CA ALA A 106 -26.40 -6.28 10.07
C ALA A 106 -26.38 -7.42 11.10
N LEU A 107 -25.66 -7.27 12.21
CA LEU A 107 -25.65 -8.22 13.32
C LEU A 107 -27.00 -8.27 14.03
N LEU A 108 -27.62 -7.12 14.29
CA LEU A 108 -28.94 -7.02 14.92
C LEU A 108 -30.05 -7.54 13.99
N ALA A 109 -29.98 -7.23 12.70
CA ALA A 109 -30.89 -7.75 11.68
C ALA A 109 -30.69 -9.26 11.49
N GLY A 110 -29.45 -9.75 11.53
CA GLY A 110 -29.12 -11.18 11.50
C GLY A 110 -29.56 -11.93 12.75
N ALA A 111 -29.64 -11.26 13.90
CA ALA A 111 -30.22 -11.82 15.13
C ALA A 111 -31.75 -11.88 15.10
N GLY A 112 -32.41 -11.04 14.29
CA GLY A 112 -33.87 -10.87 14.31
C GLY A 112 -34.64 -11.32 13.07
N SER A 113 -34.00 -11.61 11.93
CA SER A 113 -34.73 -11.82 10.66
C SER A 113 -34.25 -13.07 9.88
N GLY A 114 -34.93 -14.20 10.10
CA GLY A 114 -35.27 -15.15 9.04
C GLY A 114 -34.34 -16.34 8.75
N THR A 115 -33.01 -16.23 8.88
CA THR A 115 -32.11 -17.37 8.54
C THR A 115 -31.96 -18.38 9.68
N VAL A 116 -32.12 -17.93 10.93
CA VAL A 116 -32.10 -18.79 12.13
C VAL A 116 -33.41 -19.56 12.31
N ALA A 117 -34.55 -19.01 11.86
CA ALA A 117 -35.85 -19.68 11.98
C ALA A 117 -36.00 -20.86 11.02
N ALA A 118 -35.49 -20.76 9.79
CA ALA A 118 -35.54 -21.85 8.81
C ALA A 118 -34.51 -22.97 9.08
N SER A 119 -33.43 -22.67 9.81
CA SER A 119 -32.46 -23.70 10.25
C SER A 119 -32.87 -24.38 11.56
N ALA A 120 -33.76 -23.77 12.36
CA ALA A 120 -34.23 -24.36 13.62
C ALA A 120 -34.92 -25.72 13.43
N SER A 121 -35.62 -25.92 12.31
CA SER A 121 -36.29 -27.17 11.94
C SER A 121 -35.43 -28.16 11.14
N SER A 122 -34.15 -27.83 10.87
CA SER A 122 -33.30 -28.74 10.10
C SER A 122 -32.89 -29.96 10.93
N VAL A 123 -33.02 -31.13 10.32
CA VAL A 123 -32.57 -32.42 10.87
C VAL A 123 -31.13 -32.73 10.43
N PRO A 124 -30.43 -33.63 11.14
CA PRO A 124 -29.13 -34.12 10.70
C PRO A 124 -29.14 -34.55 9.22
N ASN A 125 -28.05 -34.27 8.50
CA ASN A 125 -27.87 -34.49 7.06
C ASN A 125 -28.53 -33.44 6.12
N GLU A 126 -29.12 -32.36 6.64
CA GLU A 126 -29.53 -31.21 5.81
C GLU A 126 -28.44 -30.13 5.72
N PRO A 127 -28.33 -29.41 4.58
CA PRO A 127 -27.31 -28.37 4.39
C PRO A 127 -27.31 -27.26 5.46
N LEU A 128 -28.48 -26.97 6.02
CA LEU A 128 -28.68 -25.92 7.03
C LEU A 128 -28.35 -26.37 8.46
N TYR A 129 -28.19 -27.67 8.71
CA TYR A 129 -27.86 -28.21 10.03
C TYR A 129 -26.45 -27.78 10.49
N GLY A 130 -25.50 -27.64 9.55
CA GLY A 130 -24.18 -27.08 9.83
C GLY A 130 -24.21 -25.62 10.28
N VAL A 131 -25.22 -24.86 9.83
CA VAL A 131 -25.44 -23.47 10.28
C VAL A 131 -26.02 -23.46 11.69
N LYS A 132 -26.98 -24.36 11.98
CA LYS A 132 -27.58 -24.56 13.31
C LYS A 132 -26.52 -24.85 14.37
N ARG A 133 -25.61 -25.81 14.13
CA ARG A 133 -24.50 -26.12 15.05
C ARG A 133 -23.55 -24.95 15.30
N LYS A 134 -23.26 -24.14 14.27
CA LYS A 134 -22.41 -22.94 14.42
C LYS A 134 -23.11 -21.84 15.21
N ALA A 135 -24.41 -21.65 15.02
CA ALA A 135 -25.20 -20.70 15.80
C ALA A 135 -25.28 -21.09 17.29
N GLU A 136 -25.45 -22.38 17.58
CA GLU A 136 -25.41 -22.93 18.94
C GLU A 136 -24.03 -22.70 19.60
N ALA A 137 -22.93 -22.96 18.89
CA ALA A 137 -21.58 -22.73 19.40
C ALA A 137 -21.30 -21.24 19.70
N VAL A 138 -21.81 -20.33 18.86
CA VAL A 138 -21.74 -18.89 19.10
C VAL A 138 -22.55 -18.52 20.35
N ARG A 139 -23.76 -19.06 20.52
CA ARG A 139 -24.59 -18.83 21.71
C ARG A 139 -23.89 -19.30 22.99
N LEU A 140 -23.30 -20.50 22.98
CA LEU A 140 -22.51 -21.03 24.09
C LEU A 140 -21.27 -20.17 24.39
N PHE A 141 -20.60 -19.66 23.35
CA PHE A 141 -19.43 -18.78 23.50
C PHE A 141 -19.78 -17.45 24.18
N PHE A 142 -20.95 -16.88 23.87
CA PHE A 142 -21.42 -15.62 24.46
C PHE A 142 -22.18 -15.79 25.80
N SER A 143 -22.50 -17.01 26.22
CA SER A 143 -23.05 -17.31 27.56
C SER A 143 -21.96 -17.20 28.63
N LEU A 144 -21.80 -15.99 29.17
CA LEU A 144 -20.83 -15.66 30.22
C LEU A 144 -21.38 -16.08 31.60
N GLY A 145 -21.01 -17.28 32.05
CA GLY A 145 -21.32 -17.81 33.39
C GLY A 145 -21.69 -19.30 33.35
N GLU A 146 -21.26 -20.05 34.37
CA GLU A 146 -21.51 -21.50 34.44
C GLU A 146 -23.00 -21.83 34.50
N ASP A 147 -23.80 -21.06 35.25
CA ASP A 147 -25.26 -21.24 35.33
C ASP A 147 -25.96 -20.95 33.99
N SER A 148 -25.49 -19.93 33.26
CA SER A 148 -26.03 -19.58 31.94
C SER A 148 -25.70 -20.66 30.91
N LYS A 149 -24.48 -21.20 30.94
CA LYS A 149 -24.08 -22.32 30.08
C LYS A 149 -24.87 -23.59 30.41
N ALA A 150 -25.05 -23.92 31.67
CA ALA A 150 -25.84 -25.08 32.10
C ALA A 150 -27.28 -25.00 31.57
N THR A 151 -27.88 -23.82 31.62
CA THR A 151 -29.21 -23.57 31.06
C THR A 151 -29.24 -23.75 29.54
N VAL A 152 -28.22 -23.26 28.82
CA VAL A 152 -28.12 -23.44 27.36
C VAL A 152 -27.87 -24.90 26.98
N TYR A 153 -27.06 -25.64 27.73
CA TYR A 153 -26.87 -27.08 27.53
C TYR A 153 -28.15 -27.88 27.77
N ALA A 154 -28.92 -27.55 28.81
CA ALA A 154 -30.20 -28.21 29.08
C ALA A 154 -31.23 -27.98 27.94
N ASP A 155 -31.35 -26.73 27.46
CA ASP A 155 -32.19 -26.38 26.31
C ASP A 155 -31.74 -27.11 25.02
N LEU A 156 -30.43 -27.26 24.81
CA LEU A 156 -29.91 -27.98 23.66
C LEU A 156 -30.19 -29.49 23.74
N ALA A 157 -30.01 -30.10 24.92
CA ALA A 157 -30.27 -31.51 25.15
C ALA A 157 -31.76 -31.87 24.92
N ASP A 158 -32.67 -31.05 25.45
CA ASP A 158 -34.12 -31.24 25.26
C ASP A 158 -34.50 -31.20 23.76
N ARG A 159 -33.91 -30.26 23.01
CA ARG A 159 -34.10 -30.18 21.55
C ARG A 159 -33.56 -31.41 20.81
N ARG A 160 -32.41 -31.96 21.23
CA ARG A 160 -31.86 -33.18 20.62
C ARG A 160 -32.78 -34.38 20.81
N LEU A 161 -33.45 -34.50 21.95
CA LEU A 161 -34.45 -35.55 22.18
C LEU A 161 -35.64 -35.42 21.23
N VAL A 162 -36.14 -34.20 21.00
CA VAL A 162 -37.22 -33.93 20.03
C VAL A 162 -36.77 -34.25 18.59
N GLU A 163 -35.53 -33.96 18.24
CA GLU A 163 -34.96 -34.33 16.93
C GLU A 163 -34.87 -35.86 16.76
N MET A 164 -34.42 -36.59 17.79
CA MET A 164 -34.40 -38.06 17.76
C MET A 164 -35.80 -38.67 17.62
N ALA A 165 -36.80 -38.11 18.33
CA ALA A 165 -38.18 -38.55 18.25
C ALA A 165 -38.73 -38.37 16.82
N SER A 166 -38.53 -37.19 16.22
CA SER A 166 -39.00 -36.92 14.86
C SER A 166 -38.29 -37.77 13.78
N MET A 167 -37.00 -38.07 13.95
CA MET A 167 -36.26 -38.99 13.06
C MET A 167 -36.74 -40.44 13.17
N THR A 168 -37.15 -40.86 14.37
CA THR A 168 -37.72 -42.19 14.61
C THR A 168 -39.08 -42.33 13.93
N GLU A 169 -39.94 -41.32 14.05
CA GLU A 169 -41.24 -41.26 13.36
C GLU A 169 -41.09 -41.21 11.82
N ALA A 170 -40.04 -40.55 11.32
CA ALA A 170 -39.71 -40.50 9.89
C ALA A 170 -39.06 -41.80 9.34
N GLY A 171 -38.87 -42.83 10.17
CA GLY A 171 -38.30 -44.12 9.75
C GLY A 171 -36.81 -44.06 9.40
N ARG A 172 -36.03 -43.16 10.02
CA ARG A 172 -34.58 -42.95 9.76
C ARG A 172 -33.71 -43.40 10.95
N PRO A 173 -33.64 -44.71 11.29
CA PRO A 173 -33.00 -45.18 12.51
C PRO A 173 -31.48 -44.99 12.55
N ARG A 174 -30.80 -44.99 11.40
CA ARG A 174 -29.34 -44.76 11.32
C ARG A 174 -28.93 -43.35 11.74
N GLU A 175 -29.83 -42.37 11.65
CA GLU A 175 -29.51 -40.98 11.97
C GLU A 175 -29.72 -40.65 13.45
N VAL A 176 -30.62 -41.39 14.11
CA VAL A 176 -30.80 -41.36 15.57
C VAL A 176 -29.53 -41.84 16.26
N GLU A 177 -28.91 -42.91 15.73
CA GLU A 177 -27.65 -43.46 16.27
C GLU A 177 -26.48 -42.46 16.14
N LEU A 178 -26.42 -41.71 15.03
CA LEU A 178 -25.42 -40.66 14.83
C LEU A 178 -25.63 -39.46 15.76
N LEU A 179 -26.88 -39.05 16.02
CA LEU A 179 -27.16 -37.95 16.95
C LEU A 179 -26.87 -38.33 18.42
N GLY A 180 -27.01 -39.61 18.77
CA GLY A 180 -26.76 -40.11 20.12
C GLY A 180 -25.28 -40.16 20.53
N GLN A 181 -24.36 -40.07 19.57
CA GLN A 181 -22.92 -40.00 19.84
C GLN A 181 -22.46 -38.58 20.25
N ASP A 182 -23.30 -37.58 20.03
CA ASP A 182 -23.00 -36.15 20.16
C ASP A 182 -23.61 -35.50 21.44
N LEU A 183 -24.31 -36.30 22.25
CA LEU A 183 -24.86 -35.94 23.57
C LEU A 183 -23.84 -36.23 24.69
#